data_AF-A0A1I2FL01-F1
#
_entry.id   AF-A0A1I2FL01-F1
#
_cell.length_a   1.000
_cell.length_b   1.000
_cell.length_c   1.000
_cell.angle_alpha   90.00
_cell.angle_beta   90.00
_cell.angle_gamma   90.00
#
_symmetry.space_group_name_H-M   'P 1'
#
loop_
_entity.id
_entity.type
_entity.pdbx_description
1 polymer ?
#
loop_
_entity_poly.entity_id
_entity_poly.type
_entity_poly.pdbx_seq_one_letter_code
_entity_poly.pdbx_strand_id
1 'polypeptide(L)' 'MVTTTPNETVKPIHPDRMPVIVDQSDWEAWLMGSPDDAAKLLRPFPANRMMIIDSGEDMKSEPAS' A
#
# COMPACT_ATOMS: atom_id res chain seq x y z
N MET A 1 2.75 10.21 4.70
CA MET A 1 2.60 8.81 4.27
C MET A 1 3.62 8.53 3.17
N VAL A 2 4.35 7.42 3.26
CA VAL A 2 5.35 7.05 2.24
C VAL A 2 4.68 6.19 1.17
N THR A 3 5.04 6.43 -0.09
CA THR A 3 4.48 5.71 -1.25
C THR A 3 5.57 5.03 -2.04
N THR A 4 5.18 4.01 -2.81
CA THR A 4 6.01 3.22 -3.72
C THR A 4 5.24 2.98 -5.03
N THR A 5 5.86 2.34 -6.00
CA THR A 5 5.19 1.96 -7.25
C THR A 5 4.10 0.91 -6.97
N PRO A 6 3.00 0.88 -7.73
CA PRO A 6 1.95 -0.10 -7.48
C PRO A 6 2.38 -1.51 -7.88
N ASN A 7 1.86 -2.50 -7.15
CA ASN A 7 1.92 -3.91 -7.55
C ASN A 7 0.83 -4.24 -8.59
N GLU A 8 0.77 -5.50 -9.02
CA GLU A 8 -0.19 -5.97 -10.03
C GLU A 8 -1.66 -5.81 -9.63
N THR A 9 -1.98 -5.92 -8.33
CA THR A 9 -3.35 -5.74 -7.81
C THR A 9 -3.77 -4.26 -7.82
N VAL A 10 -2.87 -3.35 -7.46
CA VAL A 10 -3.17 -1.92 -7.29
C VAL A 10 -3.07 -1.15 -8.61
N LYS A 11 -2.14 -1.53 -9.50
CA LYS A 11 -1.84 -0.79 -10.74
C LYS A 11 -3.07 -0.51 -11.63
N PRO A 12 -4.05 -1.42 -11.79
CA PRO A 12 -5.25 -1.13 -12.57
C PRO A 12 -6.17 -0.06 -11.96
N ILE A 13 -6.07 0.20 -10.65
CA ILE A 13 -6.93 1.13 -9.89
C ILE A 13 -6.20 2.47 -9.67
N HIS A 14 -4.94 2.40 -9.24
CA HIS A 14 -4.05 3.53 -9.01
C HIS A 14 -2.70 3.27 -9.71
N PRO A 15 -2.52 3.77 -10.95
CA PRO A 15 -1.39 3.39 -11.79
C PRO A 15 -0.05 3.98 -11.36
N ASP A 16 -0.07 5.06 -10.58
CA ASP A 16 1.16 5.81 -10.27
C ASP A 16 1.78 5.42 -8.92
N ARG A 17 0.96 5.14 -7.90
CA ARG A 17 1.44 4.99 -6.52
C ARG A 17 0.58 4.04 -5.70
N MET A 18 1.22 3.35 -4.76
CA MET A 18 0.59 2.65 -3.65
C MET A 18 1.26 3.05 -2.33
N PRO A 19 0.57 2.98 -1.17
CA PRO A 19 1.24 3.15 0.12
C PRO A 19 2.27 2.03 0.36
N VAL A 20 3.34 2.34 1.08
CA VAL A 20 4.24 1.31 1.61
C VAL A 20 3.51 0.58 2.74
N ILE A 21 3.38 -0.74 2.60
CA ILE A 21 2.81 -1.62 3.63
C ILE A 21 3.98 -2.45 4.19
N VAL A 22 4.26 -2.29 5.48
CA VAL A 22 5.34 -3.00 6.18
C VAL A 22 4.80 -4.30 6.76
N ASP A 23 5.46 -5.42 6.48
CA ASP A 23 5.11 -6.70 7.11
C ASP A 23 5.33 -6.64 8.62
N GLN A 24 4.53 -7.39 9.38
CA GLN A 24 4.69 -7.46 10.82
C GLN A 24 6.07 -7.96 11.24
N SER A 25 6.68 -8.85 10.45
CA SER A 25 8.05 -9.33 10.70
C SER A 25 9.11 -8.22 10.62
N ASP A 26 8.81 -7.14 9.90
CA ASP A 26 9.76 -6.07 9.59
C ASP A 26 9.57 -4.82 10.47
N TRP A 27 8.66 -4.87 11.45
CA TRP A 27 8.35 -3.72 12.31
C TRP A 27 9.54 -3.24 13.13
N GLU A 28 10.36 -4.14 13.67
CA GLU A 28 11.54 -3.76 14.45
C GLU A 28 12.55 -3.01 13.57
N ALA A 29 12.84 -3.52 12.37
CA ALA A 29 13.71 -2.85 11.40
C ALA A 29 13.14 -1.49 10.96
N TRP A 30 11.81 -1.35 10.87
CA TRP A 30 11.16 -0.09 10.53
C TRP A 30 11.18 0.96 11.66
N LEU A 31 10.87 0.55 12.88
CA LEU A 31 10.69 1.48 14.02
C LEU A 31 11.99 1.77 14.76
N MET A 32 12.89 0.80 14.83
CA MET A 32 14.10 0.84 15.66
C MET A 32 15.39 0.63 14.88
N GLY A 33 15.29 0.18 13.62
CA GLY A 33 16.44 -0.05 12.75
C GLY A 33 17.11 1.24 12.26
N SER A 34 18.21 1.08 11.54
CA SER A 34 18.88 2.21 10.90
C SER A 34 18.05 2.76 9.73
N PRO A 35 18.27 4.02 9.31
CA PRO A 35 17.65 4.55 8.10
C PRO A 35 17.88 3.66 6.86
N ASP A 36 19.06 3.03 6.75
CA ASP A 36 19.39 2.12 5.65
C ASP A 36 18.56 0.82 5.70
N ASP A 37 18.21 0.34 6.90
CA ASP A 37 17.34 -0.82 7.07
C ASP A 37 15.89 -0.49 6.74
N ALA A 38 15.40 0.66 7.21
CA ALA A 38 14.08 1.15 6.87
C ALA A 38 13.93 1.41 5.36
N ALA A 39 14.96 1.93 4.70
CA ALA A 39 14.97 2.18 3.26
C ALA A 39 14.75 0.90 2.43
N LYS A 40 15.26 -0.26 2.88
CA LYS A 40 15.06 -1.56 2.21
C LYS A 40 13.59 -2.02 2.22
N LEU A 41 12.76 -1.45 3.09
CA LEU A 41 11.33 -1.76 3.22
C LEU A 41 10.46 -0.90 2.30
N LEU A 42 11.02 0.10 1.62
CA LEU A 42 10.31 1.01 0.70
C LEU A 42 10.01 0.38 -0.66
N ARG A 43 9.24 -0.72 -0.65
CA ARG A 43 8.94 -1.55 -1.83
C ARG A 43 7.44 -1.88 -1.94
N PRO A 44 6.94 -2.23 -3.13
CA PRO A 44 5.56 -2.66 -3.31
C PRO A 44 5.26 -3.91 -2.47
N PHE A 45 4.10 -3.94 -1.83
CA PHE A 45 3.67 -5.13 -1.08
C PHE A 45 3.32 -6.29 -2.03
N PRO A 46 3.54 -7.56 -1.67
CA PRO A 46 3.23 -8.69 -2.54
C PRO A 46 1.74 -8.75 -2.93
N ALA A 47 1.47 -8.73 -4.24
CA ALA A 47 0.11 -8.73 -4.79
C ALA A 47 -0.72 -9.95 -4.34
N ASN A 48 -0.09 -11.13 -4.26
CA ASN A 48 -0.72 -12.38 -3.83
C ASN A 48 -1.13 -12.40 -2.35
N ARG A 49 -0.77 -11.37 -1.57
CA ARG A 49 -1.18 -11.18 -0.17
C ARG A 49 -2.19 -10.04 -0.01
N MET A 50 -2.71 -9.54 -1.11
CA MET A 50 -3.76 -8.51 -1.13
C MET A 50 -5.02 -9.06 -1.78
N MET A 51 -6.16 -8.57 -1.32
CA MET A 51 -7.47 -8.86 -1.90
C MET A 51 -8.25 -7.55 -2.03
N ILE A 52 -8.91 -7.37 -3.17
CA ILE A 52 -9.90 -6.31 -3.35
C ILE A 52 -11.17 -6.79 -2.67
N ILE A 53 -11.59 -6.09 -1.61
CA ILE A 53 -12.79 -6.46 -0.83
C ILE A 53 -14.07 -5.84 -1.37
N ASP A 54 -13.96 -4.77 -2.16
CA ASP A 54 -15.07 -4.08 -2.81
C ASP A 54 -14.56 -3.23 -3.98
N SER A 55 -15.39 -3.07 -4.99
CA SER A 55 -15.17 -2.17 -6.13
C SER A 55 -16.37 -1.25 -6.23
N GLY A 56 -16.18 0.03 -5.92
CA GLY A 56 -17.25 1.00 -5.67
C GLY A 56 -18.05 1.44 -6.89
N GLU A 57 -18.67 0.52 -7.63
CA GLU A 57 -19.65 0.85 -8.66
C GLU A 57 -20.87 1.60 -8.05
N ASP A 58 -21.12 1.45 -6.73
CA ASP A 58 -22.24 2.08 -6.01
C ASP A 58 -21.85 3.14 -4.94
N MET A 59 -20.56 3.44 -4.76
CA MET A 59 -20.08 4.31 -3.64
C MET A 59 -20.13 5.83 -3.97
N LYS A 60 -20.96 6.25 -4.93
CA LYS A 60 -21.13 7.66 -5.31
C LYS A 60 -22.47 8.21 -4.88
N SER A 61 -22.83 8.09 -3.61
CA SER A 61 -23.81 8.98 -3.01
C SER A 61 -23.10 10.21 -2.46
N GLU A 62 -23.10 11.30 -3.23
CA GLU A 62 -22.84 12.63 -2.68
C GLU A 62 -23.85 12.91 -1.55
N PRO A 63 -23.45 13.52 -0.42
CA PRO A 63 -24.43 13.98 0.56
C PRO A 63 -25.30 15.06 -0.10
N ALA A 64 -26.61 14.79 -0.16
CA ALA A 64 -27.59 15.78 -0.61
C ALA A 64 -27.43 17.05 0.24
N SER A 65 -27.25 18.19 -0.44
CA SER A 65 -27.18 19.52 0.16
C SER A 65 -28.48 19.92 0.85
#